data_AF-A0A1E3Y9U1-F1
#
_entry.id   AF-A0A1E3Y9U1-F1
#
_cell.length_a   1.000
_cell.length_b   1.000
_cell.length_c   1.000
_cell.angle_alpha   90.00
_cell.angle_beta   90.00
_cell.angle_gamma   90.00
#
_symmetry.space_group_name_H-M   'P 1'
#
loop_
_entity.id
_entity.type
_entity.pdbx_description
1 polymer ?
#
loop_
_entity_poly.entity_id
_entity_poly.type
_entity_poly.pdbx_seq_one_letter_code
_entity_poly.pdbx_strand_id
1 'polypeptide(L)'
;MPPIAMRLPPSPRPFRSRRRYPRIEVLGVIDGHRVPLDVPLTVRDLSQGGFSAESAVPFPPGTHHHFRFTTAMAQEVTLVATAVHCRLASAGADGQFTYISGFEFHSDETTDAAIETLIDTLASVLSMD
;
A
#
# COMPACT_ATOMS: atom_id res chain seq x y z
N MET A 1 29.02 62.84 -24.98
CA MET A 1 29.98 61.71 -24.93
C MET A 1 29.22 60.42 -25.19
N PRO A 2 29.68 59.52 -26.08
CA PRO A 2 29.10 58.20 -26.23
C PRO A 2 29.83 57.18 -25.31
N PRO A 3 29.16 56.13 -24.80
CA PRO A 3 29.79 55.15 -23.93
C PRO A 3 30.54 54.07 -24.72
N ILE A 4 31.67 53.61 -24.17
CA ILE A 4 32.52 52.55 -24.69
C ILE A 4 31.93 51.18 -24.32
N ALA A 5 31.81 50.29 -25.30
CA ALA A 5 31.31 48.93 -25.13
C ALA A 5 32.39 47.98 -24.58
N MET A 6 32.02 47.15 -23.59
CA MET A 6 32.87 46.10 -23.01
C MET A 6 32.41 44.72 -23.46
N ARG A 7 33.33 43.86 -23.92
CA ARG A 7 33.09 42.46 -24.34
C ARG A 7 33.54 41.50 -23.23
N LEU A 8 32.65 40.61 -22.79
CA LEU A 8 32.88 39.69 -21.66
C LEU A 8 33.58 38.35 -22.04
N PRO A 9 34.31 37.71 -21.08
CA PRO A 9 34.94 36.39 -21.22
C PRO A 9 33.96 35.20 -21.18
N PRO A 10 34.35 34.00 -21.66
CA PRO A 10 33.46 32.83 -21.74
C PRO A 10 33.17 32.21 -20.37
N SER A 11 31.90 31.87 -20.13
CA SER A 11 31.39 31.41 -18.85
C SER A 11 31.77 29.96 -18.49
N PRO A 12 32.00 29.63 -17.20
CA PRO A 12 32.14 28.25 -16.72
C PRO A 12 30.87 27.42 -17.02
N ARG A 13 31.03 26.16 -17.44
CA ARG A 13 29.88 25.23 -17.61
C ARG A 13 29.63 24.49 -16.28
N PRO A 14 28.51 24.71 -15.59
CA PRO A 14 28.23 24.00 -14.35
C PRO A 14 27.89 22.53 -14.60
N PHE A 15 28.38 21.63 -13.74
CA PHE A 15 27.94 20.24 -13.68
C PHE A 15 26.41 20.18 -13.62
N ARG A 16 25.78 19.56 -14.62
CA ARG A 16 24.32 19.43 -14.65
C ARG A 16 23.87 18.43 -13.59
N SER A 17 23.12 18.92 -12.61
CA SER A 17 22.42 18.09 -11.64
C SER A 17 21.50 17.09 -12.38
N ARG A 18 21.59 15.80 -12.03
CA ARG A 18 20.63 14.75 -12.45
C ARG A 18 19.31 14.81 -11.67
N ARG A 19 19.19 15.71 -10.69
CA ARG A 19 17.97 15.86 -9.88
C ARG A 19 16.91 16.57 -10.71
N ARG A 20 15.72 15.98 -10.78
CA ARG A 20 14.56 16.59 -11.44
C ARG A 20 13.94 17.74 -10.63
N TYR A 21 14.19 17.79 -9.31
CA TYR A 21 13.60 18.76 -8.38
C TYR A 21 14.58 19.19 -7.29
N PRO A 22 14.47 20.43 -6.76
CA PRO A 22 15.25 20.90 -5.62
C PRO A 22 14.86 20.17 -4.33
N ARG A 23 15.82 20.02 -3.41
CA ARG A 23 15.57 19.54 -2.04
C ARG A 23 15.74 20.72 -1.10
N ILE A 24 14.79 20.92 -0.20
CA ILE A 24 14.86 21.93 0.84
C ILE A 24 15.53 21.35 2.08
N GLU A 25 16.27 22.20 2.78
CA GLU A 25 16.85 21.86 4.08
C GLU A 25 15.75 21.94 5.16
N VAL A 26 15.69 20.94 6.04
CA VAL A 26 14.74 20.90 7.15
C VAL A 26 15.40 21.56 8.36
N LEU A 27 15.02 22.82 8.64
CA LEU A 27 15.61 23.63 9.72
C LEU A 27 14.95 23.38 11.10
N GLY A 28 14.11 22.35 11.24
CA GLY A 28 13.39 21.96 12.46
C GLY A 28 13.20 20.44 12.56
N VAL A 29 12.40 19.95 13.50
CA VAL A 29 12.08 18.51 13.63
C VAL A 29 10.83 18.19 12.82
N ILE A 30 10.88 17.16 11.98
CA ILE A 30 9.71 16.55 11.35
C ILE A 30 9.48 15.19 12.02
N ASP A 31 8.39 15.06 12.76
CA ASP A 31 7.93 13.77 13.28
C ASP A 31 7.11 13.03 12.21
N GLY A 32 7.39 11.75 12.03
CA GLY A 32 6.65 10.88 11.11
C GLY A 32 6.51 9.48 11.70
N HIS A 33 5.34 8.86 11.49
CA HIS A 33 5.12 7.46 11.84
C HIS A 33 4.44 6.73 10.68
N ARG A 34 4.94 5.53 10.34
CA ARG A 34 4.25 4.57 9.48
C ARG A 34 3.82 3.41 10.37
N VAL A 35 2.52 3.30 10.62
CA VAL A 35 1.94 2.28 11.49
C VAL A 35 1.36 1.19 10.59
N PRO A 36 1.63 -0.12 10.82
CA PRO A 36 0.78 -1.16 10.26
C PRO A 36 -0.62 -0.88 10.77
N LEU A 37 -1.61 -0.71 9.90
CA LEU A 37 -2.99 -0.67 10.34
C LEU A 37 -3.25 -2.04 11.00
N ASP A 38 -3.21 -2.12 12.33
CA ASP A 38 -3.77 -3.23 13.11
C ASP A 38 -5.30 -3.11 13.05
N VAL A 39 -5.80 -3.01 11.83
CA VAL A 39 -7.20 -2.81 11.51
C VAL A 39 -7.78 -4.18 11.30
N PRO A 40 -8.76 -4.57 12.12
CA PRO A 40 -9.51 -5.78 11.89
C PRO A 40 -10.09 -5.77 10.48
N LEU A 41 -9.80 -6.83 9.73
CA LEU A 41 -10.35 -7.09 8.42
C LEU A 41 -11.11 -8.41 8.47
N THR A 42 -12.30 -8.42 7.87
CA THR A 42 -13.06 -9.65 7.66
C THR A 42 -12.97 -10.02 6.19
N VAL A 43 -12.27 -11.11 5.88
CA VAL A 43 -12.17 -11.63 4.51
C VAL A 43 -13.55 -12.16 4.09
N ARG A 44 -14.03 -11.70 2.92
CA ARG A 44 -15.33 -12.09 2.35
C ARG A 44 -15.20 -13.21 1.33
N ASP A 45 -14.18 -13.12 0.49
CA ASP A 45 -13.84 -14.08 -0.54
C ASP A 45 -12.33 -14.04 -0.79
N LEU A 46 -11.78 -15.16 -1.23
CA LEU A 46 -10.36 -15.36 -1.50
C LEU A 46 -10.21 -16.22 -2.76
N SER A 47 -9.23 -15.88 -3.58
CA SER A 47 -8.81 -16.61 -4.76
C SER A 47 -7.28 -16.64 -4.84
N GLN A 48 -6.72 -17.32 -5.84
CA GLN A 48 -5.27 -17.33 -6.07
C GLN A 48 -4.72 -15.94 -6.43
N GLY A 49 -5.52 -15.07 -7.07
CA GLY A 49 -5.06 -13.76 -7.52
C GLY A 49 -5.29 -12.63 -6.50
N GLY A 50 -6.14 -12.85 -5.51
CA GLY A 50 -6.57 -11.77 -4.61
C GLY A 50 -7.72 -12.14 -3.70
N PHE A 51 -8.18 -11.16 -2.92
CA PHE A 51 -9.26 -11.31 -1.95
C PHE A 51 -10.09 -10.02 -1.80
N SER A 52 -11.30 -10.18 -1.30
CA SER A 52 -12.17 -9.09 -0.87
C SER A 52 -12.29 -9.08 0.64
N ALA A 53 -12.27 -7.91 1.27
CA ALA A 53 -12.42 -7.79 2.71
C ALA A 53 -13.23 -6.57 3.14
N GLU A 54 -13.84 -6.69 4.33
CA GLU A 54 -14.51 -5.62 5.05
C GLU A 54 -13.59 -4.99 6.09
N SER A 55 -13.69 -3.67 6.25
CA SER A 55 -12.95 -2.91 7.25
C SER A 55 -13.70 -1.65 7.69
N ALA A 56 -13.36 -1.14 8.88
CA ALA A 56 -13.90 0.13 9.39
C ALA A 56 -13.28 1.37 8.73
N VAL A 57 -12.18 1.19 8.00
CA VAL A 57 -11.42 2.25 7.34
C VAL A 57 -11.26 1.95 5.85
N PRO A 58 -11.20 2.98 4.98
CA PRO A 58 -11.01 2.78 3.55
C PRO A 58 -9.57 2.41 3.22
N PHE A 59 -9.41 1.54 2.22
CA PHE A 59 -8.12 1.25 1.59
C PHE A 59 -8.06 1.89 0.19
N PRO A 60 -7.39 3.03 0.00
CA PRO A 60 -7.42 3.74 -1.29
C PRO A 60 -6.85 2.87 -2.43
N PRO A 61 -7.47 2.85 -3.62
CA PRO A 61 -6.94 2.11 -4.76
C PRO A 61 -5.50 2.51 -5.11
N GLY A 62 -4.67 1.53 -5.50
CA GLY A 62 -3.25 1.70 -5.82
C GLY A 62 -2.32 1.71 -4.60
N THR A 63 -2.84 1.51 -3.39
CA THR A 63 -2.01 1.43 -2.17
C THR A 63 -1.57 -0.01 -1.88
N HIS A 64 -0.34 -0.17 -1.43
CA HIS A 64 0.27 -1.46 -1.11
C HIS A 64 0.25 -1.73 0.39
N HIS A 65 -0.16 -2.95 0.77
CA HIS A 65 -0.32 -3.34 2.16
C HIS A 65 0.31 -4.71 2.43
N HIS A 66 0.79 -4.88 3.65
CA HIS A 66 1.20 -6.16 4.18
C HIS A 66 0.06 -6.69 5.04
N PHE A 67 -0.48 -7.84 4.67
CA PHE A 67 -1.53 -8.53 5.39
C PHE A 67 -0.95 -9.66 6.20
N ARG A 68 -1.52 -9.86 7.38
CA ARG A 68 -1.28 -11.02 8.21
C ARG A 68 -2.60 -11.73 8.42
N PHE A 69 -2.70 -12.95 7.90
CA PHE A 69 -3.84 -13.83 8.10
C PHE A 69 -3.51 -14.84 9.20
N THR A 70 -4.42 -14.99 10.15
CA THR A 70 -4.36 -16.07 11.14
C THR A 70 -5.51 -17.01 10.86
N THR A 71 -5.21 -18.28 10.57
CA THR A 71 -6.21 -19.32 10.32
C THR A 71 -6.75 -19.87 11.64
N ALA A 72 -7.84 -20.65 11.58
CA ALA A 72 -8.41 -21.31 12.76
C ALA A 72 -7.43 -22.26 13.47
N MET A 73 -6.41 -22.76 12.76
CA MET A 73 -5.34 -23.60 13.32
C MET A 73 -4.17 -22.78 13.91
N ALA A 74 -4.36 -21.48 14.12
CA ALA A 74 -3.35 -20.53 14.58
C ALA A 74 -2.11 -20.41 13.68
N GLN A 75 -2.21 -20.83 12.41
CA GLN A 75 -1.15 -20.62 11.44
C GLN A 75 -1.20 -19.16 10.93
N GLU A 76 -0.04 -18.52 10.91
CA GLU A 76 0.13 -17.14 10.46
C GLU A 76 0.71 -17.13 9.04
N VAL A 77 0.04 -16.41 8.13
CA VAL A 77 0.47 -16.23 6.74
C VAL A 77 0.57 -14.74 6.46
N THR A 78 1.72 -14.28 5.98
CA THR A 78 1.94 -12.87 5.61
C THR A 78 1.98 -12.73 4.09
N LEU A 79 1.19 -11.82 3.53
CA LEU A 79 1.08 -11.59 2.09
C LEU A 79 1.16 -10.09 1.79
N VAL A 80 1.70 -9.73 0.62
CA VAL A 80 1.66 -8.35 0.12
C VAL A 80 0.60 -8.25 -0.97
N ALA A 81 -0.27 -7.25 -0.86
CA ALA A 81 -1.31 -7.01 -1.86
C ALA A 81 -1.55 -5.52 -2.11
N THR A 82 -2.07 -5.22 -3.29
CA THR A 82 -2.43 -3.86 -3.72
C THR A 82 -3.95 -3.72 -3.67
N ALA A 83 -4.46 -2.67 -3.03
CA ALA A 83 -5.88 -2.35 -3.11
C ALA A 83 -6.24 -1.97 -4.55
N VAL A 84 -7.15 -2.70 -5.20
CA VAL A 84 -7.58 -2.45 -6.58
C VAL A 84 -8.87 -1.61 -6.64
N HIS A 85 -9.74 -1.77 -5.64
CA HIS A 85 -10.92 -0.94 -5.45
C HIS A 85 -11.28 -0.83 -3.98
N CYS A 86 -11.99 0.23 -3.61
CA CYS A 86 -12.59 0.38 -2.29
C CYS A 86 -13.90 1.15 -2.44
N ARG A 87 -14.96 0.67 -1.79
CA ARG A 87 -16.26 1.33 -1.75
C ARG A 87 -16.82 1.36 -0.35
N LEU A 88 -17.59 2.40 -0.05
CA LEU A 88 -18.43 2.42 1.14
C LEU A 88 -19.55 1.38 0.98
N ALA A 89 -19.67 0.48 1.94
CA ALA A 89 -20.70 -0.56 1.98
C ALA A 89 -21.88 -0.13 2.85
N SER A 90 -21.61 0.52 3.99
CA SER A 90 -22.63 1.07 4.89
C SER A 90 -22.10 2.29 5.62
N ALA A 91 -23.02 3.19 5.98
CA ALA A 91 -22.79 4.30 6.90
C ALA A 91 -23.90 4.27 7.96
N GLY A 92 -23.53 3.86 9.17
CA GLY A 92 -24.40 3.84 10.34
C GLY A 92 -24.71 5.26 10.82
N ALA A 93 -25.88 5.43 11.43
CA ALA A 93 -26.32 6.71 12.01
C ALA A 93 -25.45 7.16 13.20
N ASP A 94 -24.67 6.24 13.77
CA ASP A 94 -23.71 6.41 14.86
C ASP A 94 -22.29 6.76 14.38
N GLY A 95 -22.10 6.95 13.07
CA GLY A 95 -20.79 7.25 12.48
C GLY A 95 -19.92 6.02 12.25
N GLN A 96 -20.48 4.80 12.37
CA GLN A 96 -19.79 3.58 11.95
C GLN A 96 -19.82 3.47 10.42
N PHE A 97 -18.66 3.21 9.83
CA PHE A 97 -18.55 2.99 8.38
C PHE A 97 -18.04 1.59 8.13
N THR A 98 -18.61 0.90 7.15
CA THR A 98 -18.05 -0.35 6.63
C THR A 98 -17.62 -0.10 5.19
N TYR A 99 -16.37 -0.44 4.88
CA TYR A 99 -15.82 -0.39 3.55
C TYR A 99 -15.60 -1.81 3.04
N ILE A 100 -15.82 -2.01 1.75
CA ILE A 100 -15.43 -3.25 1.06
C ILE A 100 -14.32 -2.90 0.09
N SER A 101 -13.18 -3.56 0.26
CA SER A 101 -11.98 -3.37 -0.55
C SER A 101 -11.56 -4.68 -1.20
N GLY A 102 -11.19 -4.61 -2.48
CA GLY A 102 -10.60 -5.72 -3.22
C GLY A 102 -9.09 -5.54 -3.29
N PHE A 103 -8.37 -6.64 -3.15
CA PHE A 103 -6.90 -6.66 -3.13
C PHE A 103 -6.37 -7.69 -4.11
N GLU A 104 -5.32 -7.31 -4.85
CA GLU A 104 -4.58 -8.19 -5.76
C GLU A 104 -3.21 -8.51 -5.16
N PHE A 105 -2.87 -9.80 -5.09
CA PHE A 105 -1.60 -10.24 -4.52
C PHE A 105 -0.43 -9.83 -5.42
N HIS A 106 0.71 -9.49 -4.81
CA HIS A 106 1.97 -9.48 -5.53
C HIS A 106 2.46 -10.92 -5.66
N SER A 107 2.40 -11.50 -6.86
CA SER A 107 2.90 -12.85 -7.10
C SER A 107 4.43 -12.87 -7.05
N ASP A 108 4.96 -13.60 -6.09
CA ASP A 108 6.31 -14.18 -6.12
C ASP A 108 6.23 -15.64 -5.65
N GLU A 109 7.25 -16.44 -5.95
CA GLU A 109 7.24 -17.89 -5.68
C GLU A 109 6.99 -18.21 -4.19
N THR A 110 7.37 -17.32 -3.27
CA THR A 110 7.13 -17.48 -1.84
C THR A 110 5.68 -17.15 -1.47
N THR A 111 5.12 -16.11 -2.09
CA THR A 111 3.74 -15.65 -1.91
C THR A 111 2.76 -16.67 -2.49
N ASP A 112 3.08 -17.28 -3.63
CA ASP A 112 2.21 -18.28 -4.27
C ASP A 112 2.03 -19.53 -3.39
N ALA A 113 3.12 -20.06 -2.81
CA ALA A 113 3.06 -21.18 -1.87
C ALA A 113 2.29 -20.83 -0.58
N ALA A 114 2.43 -19.60 -0.11
CA ALA A 114 1.71 -19.10 1.05
C ALA A 114 0.20 -18.93 0.78
N ILE A 115 -0.18 -18.49 -0.43
CA ILE A 115 -1.57 -18.41 -0.89
C ILE A 115 -2.18 -19.80 -1.00
N GLU A 116 -1.48 -20.76 -1.62
CA GLU A 116 -1.95 -22.14 -1.75
C GLU A 116 -2.21 -22.77 -0.37
N THR A 117 -1.25 -22.62 0.55
CA THR A 117 -1.40 -23.10 1.93
C THR A 117 -2.61 -22.47 2.63
N LEU A 118 -2.84 -21.16 2.43
CA LEU A 118 -3.98 -20.46 3.01
C LEU A 118 -5.31 -20.98 2.45
N ILE A 119 -5.41 -21.17 1.14
CA ILE A 119 -6.60 -21.68 0.46
C ILE A 119 -6.90 -23.12 0.92
N ASP A 120 -5.90 -23.98 0.96
CA ASP A 120 -6.04 -25.38 1.40
C ASP A 120 -6.51 -25.47 2.86
N THR A 121 -5.95 -24.62 3.73
CA THR A 121 -6.35 -24.57 5.14
C THR A 121 -7.83 -24.16 5.27
N LEU A 122 -8.28 -23.17 4.51
CA LEU A 122 -9.68 -22.71 4.53
C LEU A 122 -10.64 -23.76 3.95
N ALA A 123 -10.26 -24.42 2.85
CA ALA A 123 -11.04 -25.49 2.25
C ALA A 123 -11.19 -26.71 3.17
N SER A 124 -10.13 -27.05 3.92
CA SER A 124 -10.15 -28.16 4.88
C SER A 124 -11.10 -27.89 6.05
N VAL A 125 -11.19 -26.65 6.55
CA VAL A 125 -12.12 -26.29 7.64
C VAL A 125 -13.57 -26.40 7.17
N LEU A 126 -13.88 -25.90 5.97
CA LEU A 126 -15.23 -25.98 5.39
C LEU A 126 -15.70 -27.41 5.10
N SER A 127 -14.77 -28.37 5.00
CA SER A 127 -15.07 -29.78 4.75
C SER A 127 -15.30 -30.59 6.04
N MET A 128 -15.10 -29.99 7.22
CA MET A 128 -15.27 -30.64 8.52
C MET A 128 -16.61 -30.34 9.20
N ASP A 129 -17.43 -29.46 8.60
CA ASP A 129 -18.81 -29.16 8.98
C ASP A 129 -19.82 -29.92 8.10
#